data_AF-A0A7W9F256-F1
#
_entry.id   AF-A0A7W9F256-F1
#
_cell.length_a   1.000
_cell.length_b   1.000
_cell.length_c   1.000
_cell.angle_alpha   90.00
_cell.angle_beta   90.00
_cell.angle_gamma   90.00
#
_symmetry.space_group_name_H-M   'P 1'
#
loop_
_entity.id
_entity.type
_entity.pdbx_description
1 polymer ?
#
loop_
_entity_poly.entity_id
_entity_poly.type
_entity_poly.pdbx_seq_one_letter_code
_entity_poly.pdbx_strand_id
1 'polypeptide(L)' 'MTRAKDTPPATPADKEEGRAREAKGSVKEAIGKIIGDAVVEEHGNRERKAGARQAASKHPTEPDDAG' A
#
# COMPACT_ATOMS: atom_id res chain seq x y z
N MET A 1 -14.87 24.03 -21.35
CA MET A 1 -14.23 22.69 -21.40
C MET A 1 -13.93 22.27 -19.97
N THR A 2 -14.77 21.42 -19.39
CA THR A 2 -14.48 20.79 -18.09
C THR A 2 -13.62 19.57 -18.37
N ARG A 3 -12.37 19.54 -17.91
CA ARG A 3 -11.58 18.30 -18.01
C ARG A 3 -10.58 18.17 -16.87
N ALA A 4 -10.80 17.10 -16.12
CA ALA A 4 -9.94 16.38 -15.20
C ALA A 4 -9.25 17.20 -14.10
N LYS A 5 -9.72 17.01 -12.87
CA LYS A 5 -8.95 17.34 -11.66
C LYS A 5 -7.59 16.67 -11.77
N ASP A 6 -6.54 17.48 -11.73
CA ASP A 6 -5.14 17.10 -11.62
C ASP A 6 -4.99 16.00 -10.57
N THR A 7 -4.84 14.76 -11.03
CA THR A 7 -4.38 13.67 -10.18
C THR A 7 -2.86 13.68 -10.32
N PRO A 8 -2.11 14.05 -9.27
CA PRO A 8 -0.66 14.10 -9.38
C PRO A 8 -0.10 12.70 -9.66
N PRO A 9 1.00 12.58 -10.41
CA PRO A 9 1.69 11.31 -10.62
C PRO A 9 2.04 10.69 -9.27
N ALA A 10 2.03 9.35 -9.17
CA ALA A 10 2.39 8.65 -7.93
C ALA A 10 3.78 9.10 -7.45
N THR A 11 3.79 9.92 -6.40
CA THR A 11 5.00 10.47 -5.81
C THR A 11 5.72 9.38 -5.01
N PRO A 12 7.03 9.51 -4.73
CA PRO A 12 7.73 8.59 -3.83
C PRO A 12 7.01 8.40 -2.48
N ALA A 13 6.30 9.43 -2.01
CA ALA A 13 5.45 9.37 -0.81
C ALA A 13 4.34 8.31 -0.89
N ASP A 14 3.79 8.05 -2.08
CA ASP A 14 2.74 7.03 -2.26
C ASP A 14 3.27 5.59 -2.12
N LYS A 15 4.52 5.35 -2.54
CA LYS A 15 5.20 4.07 -2.34
C LYS A 15 5.59 3.88 -0.89
N GLU A 16 6.04 4.95 -0.22
CA GLU A 16 6.31 4.95 1.21
C GLU A 16 5.06 4.69 2.03
N GLU A 17 3.92 5.28 1.67
CA GLU A 17 2.64 5.03 2.34
C GLU A 17 2.21 3.57 2.21
N GLY A 18 2.35 2.97 1.02
CA GLY A 18 2.09 1.54 0.81
C GLY A 18 3.01 0.64 1.65
N ARG A 19 4.31 0.94 1.70
CA ARG A 19 5.28 0.21 2.53
C ARG A 19 5.02 0.39 4.03
N ALA A 20 4.66 1.59 4.48
CA ALA A 20 4.33 1.87 5.87
C ALA A 20 3.09 1.08 6.30
N ARG A 21 2.07 1.02 5.44
CA ARG A 21 0.87 0.22 5.67
C ARG A 21 1.15 -1.28 5.68
N GLU A 22 2.05 -1.74 4.79
CA GLU A 22 2.50 -3.13 4.77
C GLU A 22 3.18 -3.52 6.10
N ALA A 23 4.15 -2.71 6.53
CA ALA A 23 4.87 -2.91 7.79
C ALA A 23 3.93 -2.90 8.99
N LYS A 24 3.00 -1.94 9.05
CA LYS A 24 1.98 -1.86 10.11
C LYS A 24 1.13 -3.13 10.19
N GLY A 25 0.70 -3.65 9.03
CA GLY A 25 -0.03 -4.90 8.95
C GLY A 25 0.79 -6.09 9.42
N SER A 26 2.06 -6.16 9.03
CA SER A 26 2.99 -7.21 9.47
C SER A 26 3.18 -7.21 10.99
N VAL A 27 3.28 -6.03 11.61
CA VAL A 27 3.40 -5.90 13.07
C VAL A 27 2.13 -6.38 13.76
N LYS A 28 0.94 -5.99 13.29
CA LYS A 28 -0.33 -6.51 13.85
C LYS A 28 -0.47 -8.02 13.68
N GLU A 29 -0.08 -8.56 12.53
CA GLU A 29 -0.13 -10.01 12.29
C GLU A 29 0.74 -10.75 13.32
N ALA A 30 1.95 -10.26 13.55
CA ALA A 30 2.86 -10.81 14.55
C ALA A 30 2.33 -10.67 15.99
N ILE A 31 1.77 -9.51 16.34
CA ILE A 31 1.16 -9.30 17.66
C ILE A 31 0.01 -10.28 17.89
N GLY A 32 -0.89 -10.45 16.93
CA GLY A 32 -2.01 -11.40 17.02
C GLY A 32 -1.53 -12.83 17.26
N LYS A 33 -0.47 -13.27 16.57
CA LYS A 33 0.16 -14.58 16.80
C LYS A 33 0.78 -14.72 18.19
N ILE A 34 1.41 -13.66 18.70
CA ILE A 34 2.05 -13.65 20.03
C ILE A 34 1.01 -13.74 21.15
N ILE A 35 -0.10 -13.00 21.04
CA ILE A 35 -1.14 -12.97 22.08
C ILE A 35 -2.24 -14.02 21.88
N GLY A 36 -2.23 -14.76 20.76
CA GLY A 36 -3.26 -15.75 20.42
C GLY A 36 -4.60 -15.14 19.98
N ASP A 37 -4.59 -13.93 19.42
CA ASP A 37 -5.78 -13.23 18.95
C ASP A 37 -5.91 -13.30 17.42
N ALA A 38 -6.83 -14.15 16.97
CA ALA A 38 -7.12 -14.37 15.55
C ALA A 38 -7.69 -13.13 14.85
N VAL A 39 -8.40 -12.24 15.56
CA VAL A 39 -8.96 -11.02 14.98
C VAL A 39 -7.83 -10.04 14.68
N VAL A 40 -6.88 -9.89 15.61
CA VAL A 40 -5.70 -9.03 15.43
C VAL A 40 -4.78 -9.58 14.33
N GLU A 41 -4.59 -10.90 14.29
CA GLU A 41 -3.81 -11.56 13.23
C GLU A 41 -4.42 -11.29 11.85
N GLU A 42 -5.73 -11.54 11.69
CA GLU A 42 -6.41 -11.39 10.41
C GLU A 42 -6.43 -9.92 9.96
N HIS A 43 -6.66 -8.99 10.89
CA HIS A 43 -6.60 -7.56 10.61
C HIS A 43 -5.20 -7.14 10.12
N GLY A 44 -4.15 -7.65 10.76
CA GLY A 44 -2.77 -7.43 10.34
C GLY A 44 -2.50 -7.96 8.92
N ASN A 45 -2.92 -9.18 8.63
CA ASN A 45 -2.77 -9.80 7.31
C ASN A 45 -3.47 -9.01 6.20
N ARG A 46 -4.70 -8.53 6.46
CA ARG A 46 -5.46 -7.67 5.53
C ARG A 46 -4.75 -6.33 5.30
N GLU A 47 -4.30 -5.64 6.35
CA GLU A 47 -3.55 -4.38 6.23
C GLU A 47 -2.22 -4.57 5.48
N ARG A 48 -1.51 -5.67 5.76
CA ARG A 48 -0.23 -6.00 5.11
C ARG A 48 -0.42 -6.15 3.60
N LYS A 49 -1.39 -6.97 3.20
CA LYS A 49 -1.74 -7.20 1.78
C LYS A 49 -2.21 -5.93 1.09
N ALA A 50 -2.99 -5.08 1.77
CA ALA A 50 -3.43 -3.81 1.22
C ALA A 50 -2.26 -2.85 0.97
N GLY A 51 -1.32 -2.75 1.91
CA GLY A 51 -0.09 -1.96 1.75
C GLY A 51 0.81 -2.48 0.62
N ALA A 52 1.05 -3.79 0.57
CA ALA A 52 1.83 -4.41 -0.49
C ALA A 52 1.22 -4.18 -1.88
N ARG A 53 -0.12 -4.28 -2.00
CA ARG A 53 -0.85 -3.94 -3.23
C ARG A 53 -0.72 -2.46 -3.56
N GLN A 54 -0.85 -1.56 -2.59
CA GLN A 54 -0.71 -0.13 -2.83
C GLN A 54 0.70 0.25 -3.31
N ALA A 55 1.73 -0.39 -2.74
CA ALA A 55 3.12 -0.23 -3.17
C ALA A 55 3.38 -0.82 -4.56
N ALA A 56 2.70 -1.92 -4.93
CA ALA A 56 2.87 -2.59 -6.22
C ALA A 56 2.04 -1.97 -7.36
N SER A 57 0.79 -1.55 -7.09
CA SER A 57 -0.15 -1.02 -8.09
C SER A 57 0.20 0.38 -8.58
N LYS A 58 1.00 1.13 -7.82
CA LYS A 58 1.49 2.46 -8.23
C LYS A 58 2.85 2.39 -8.94
N HIS A 59 3.10 1.32 -9.68
CA HIS A 59 4.06 1.34 -10.77
C HIS A 59 3.44 2.19 -11.89
N PRO A 60 3.99 3.39 -12.22
CA PRO A 60 3.65 4.00 -13.49
C PRO A 60 4.20 3.08 -14.56
N THR A 61 3.32 2.35 -15.24
CA THR A 61 3.64 1.94 -16.61
C THR A 61 3.45 3.18 -17.45
N GLU A 62 4.51 3.96 -17.58
CA GLU A 62 4.80 4.78 -18.76
C GLU A 62 6.27 5.19 -18.62
N PRO A 63 7.21 4.48 -19.26
CA PRO A 63 8.49 5.11 -19.56
C PRO A 63 8.20 6.24 -20.56
N ASP A 64 8.78 7.41 -20.29
CA ASP A 64 9.06 8.41 -21.32
C ASP A 64 9.59 7.72 -22.60
N ASP A 65 9.03 8.10 -23.75
CA ASP A 65 9.59 8.10 -25.12
C ASP A 65 8.55 7.73 -26.17
N ALA A 66 7.90 8.75 -26.74
CA ALA A 66 7.37 8.68 -28.09
C ALA A 66 7.40 10.07 -28.76
N GLY A 67 8.56 10.40 -29.32
CA GLY A 67 8.71 11.11 -30.60
C GLY A 67 8.36 12.58 -30.67
#